data_AF-A0A843DLY7-F1
#
_entry.id   AF-A0A843DLY7-F1
#
_cell.length_a   1.000
_cell.length_b   1.000
_cell.length_c   1.000
_cell.angle_alpha   90.00
_cell.angle_beta   90.00
_cell.angle_gamma   90.00
#
_symmetry.space_group_name_H-M   'P 1'
#
loop_
_entity.id
_entity.type
_entity.pdbx_description
1 polymer ?
#
loop_
_entity_poly.entity_id
_entity_poly.type
_entity_poly.pdbx_seq_one_letter_code
_entity_poly.pdbx_strand_id
1 'polypeptide(L)'
;MILKDLLACFDINVDLPEYLYEESFNEVFMKGELSKANNVYKIVIKTQKEVIHTMIIDSDSDFPVIISSELPNGAKNGIKFGKNKDDLKYI
;
A
#
# COMPACT_ATOMS: atom_id res chain seq x y z
N MET A 1 1.07 6.82 10.18
CA MET A 1 -0.06 5.92 10.54
C MET A 1 0.37 4.47 10.41
N ILE A 2 -0.29 3.53 11.10
CA ILE A 2 -0.06 2.08 10.90
C ILE A 2 -1.02 1.52 9.85
N LEU A 3 -0.69 0.37 9.23
CA LEU A 3 -1.56 -0.26 8.21
C LEU A 3 -2.96 -0.55 8.74
N LYS A 4 -3.03 -1.04 9.98
CA LYS A 4 -4.30 -1.40 10.62
C LYS A 4 -5.30 -0.24 10.62
N ASP A 5 -4.83 0.98 10.89
CA ASP A 5 -5.66 2.18 10.86
C ASP A 5 -6.14 2.49 9.44
N LEU A 6 -5.29 2.27 8.44
CA LEU A 6 -5.63 2.46 7.03
C LEU A 6 -6.72 1.47 6.60
N LEU A 7 -6.54 0.19 6.92
CA LEU A 7 -7.49 -0.86 6.60
C LEU A 7 -8.85 -0.57 7.24
N ALA A 8 -8.87 -0.14 8.50
CA ALA A 8 -10.08 0.26 9.21
C ALA A 8 -10.75 1.49 8.57
N CYS A 9 -9.98 2.49 8.13
CA CYS A 9 -10.49 3.68 7.45
C CYS A 9 -11.24 3.34 6.15
N PHE A 10 -10.82 2.28 5.45
CA PHE A 10 -11.38 1.85 4.17
C PHE A 10 -12.30 0.63 4.27
N ASP A 11 -12.63 0.18 5.49
CA ASP A 11 -13.41 -1.05 5.75
C ASP A 11 -12.83 -2.29 5.02
N ILE A 12 -11.50 -2.39 4.96
CA ILE A 12 -10.79 -3.49 4.33
C ILE A 12 -10.57 -4.59 5.37
N ASN A 13 -11.24 -5.72 5.16
CA ASN A 13 -11.00 -6.94 5.92
C ASN A 13 -10.20 -7.93 5.06
N VAL A 14 -8.97 -8.19 5.45
CA VAL A 14 -7.99 -9.02 4.75
C VAL A 14 -7.10 -9.71 5.78
N ASP A 15 -6.66 -10.94 5.49
CA ASP A 15 -5.70 -11.65 6.34
C ASP A 15 -4.27 -11.41 5.84
N LEU A 16 -3.48 -10.72 6.66
CA LEU A 16 -2.08 -10.36 6.40
C LEU A 16 -1.19 -10.88 7.53
N PRO A 17 0.10 -11.14 7.25
CA PRO A 17 1.10 -11.35 8.29
C PRO A 17 1.02 -10.29 9.41
N GLU A 18 1.07 -10.74 10.67
CA GLU A 18 0.82 -9.88 11.84
C GLU A 18 1.69 -8.61 11.86
N TYR A 19 2.95 -8.74 11.47
CA TYR A 19 3.89 -7.62 11.46
C TYR A 19 3.44 -6.47 10.54
N LEU A 20 2.72 -6.76 9.45
CA LEU A 20 2.27 -5.74 8.49
C LEU A 20 1.22 -4.81 9.07
N TYR A 21 0.39 -5.29 10.00
CA TYR A 21 -0.62 -4.44 10.64
C TYR A 21 -0.01 -3.29 11.43
N GLU A 22 1.18 -3.53 11.98
CA GLU A 22 1.95 -2.57 12.78
C GLU A 22 2.96 -1.76 11.95
N GLU A 23 3.13 -2.09 10.66
CA GLU A 23 4.01 -1.34 9.77
C GLU A 23 3.48 0.08 9.53
N SER A 24 4.41 1.04 9.51
CA SER A 24 4.10 2.45 9.40
C SER A 24 4.12 2.93 7.95
N PHE A 25 3.08 3.66 7.58
CA PHE A 25 2.87 4.20 6.24
C PHE A 25 2.57 5.69 6.26
N ASN A 26 2.71 6.30 5.08
CA ASN A 26 2.43 7.71 4.88
C ASN A 26 0.92 7.98 4.94
N GLU A 27 0.52 8.99 5.70
CA GLU A 27 -0.89 9.34 5.93
C GLU A 27 -1.62 9.84 4.67
N VAL A 28 -0.89 10.18 3.60
CA VAL A 28 -1.48 10.53 2.31
C VAL A 28 -2.47 9.47 1.80
N PHE A 29 -2.25 8.18 2.12
CA PHE A 29 -3.14 7.11 1.66
C PHE A 29 -4.56 7.18 2.24
N MET A 30 -4.78 7.81 3.41
CA MET A 30 -6.13 8.00 3.95
C MET A 30 -7.04 8.84 3.06
N LYS A 31 -6.46 9.68 2.20
CA LYS A 31 -7.20 10.56 1.28
C LYS A 31 -7.26 9.98 -0.14
N GLY A 32 -6.79 8.74 -0.33
CA GLY A 32 -6.77 8.08 -1.62
C GLY A 32 -8.13 7.52 -2.03
N GLU A 33 -8.25 7.27 -3.32
CA GLU A 33 -9.37 6.55 -3.91
C GLU A 33 -9.13 5.05 -3.78
N LEU A 34 -10.06 4.36 -3.13
CA LEU A 34 -10.06 2.91 -3.03
C LEU A 34 -10.74 2.28 -4.26
N SER A 35 -10.08 1.29 -4.82
CA SER A 35 -10.65 0.37 -5.82
C SER A 35 -10.40 -1.07 -5.39
N LYS A 36 -11.32 -1.97 -5.74
CA LYS A 36 -11.22 -3.40 -5.43
C LYS A 36 -11.50 -4.24 -6.68
N ALA A 37 -10.66 -5.22 -6.96
CA ALA A 37 -10.87 -6.20 -8.02
C ALA A 37 -10.29 -7.56 -7.61
N ASN A 38 -11.07 -8.63 -7.71
CA ASN A 38 -10.62 -10.01 -7.45
C ASN A 38 -9.80 -10.16 -6.15
N ASN A 39 -10.31 -9.62 -5.04
CA ASN A 39 -9.66 -9.58 -3.71
C ASN A 39 -8.42 -8.68 -3.58
N VAL A 40 -7.99 -8.03 -4.65
CA VAL A 40 -6.94 -7.01 -4.60
C VAL A 40 -7.56 -5.66 -4.29
N TYR A 41 -7.07 -5.02 -3.23
CA TYR A 41 -7.39 -3.63 -2.91
C TYR A 41 -6.30 -2.73 -3.45
N LYS A 42 -6.69 -1.62 -4.04
CA LYS A 42 -5.77 -0.61 -4.58
C LYS A 42 -6.21 0.77 -4.14
N ILE A 43 -5.34 1.45 -3.42
CA ILE A 43 -5.54 2.83 -2.95
C ILE A 43 -4.61 3.73 -3.77
N VAL A 44 -5.19 4.72 -4.44
CA VAL A 44 -4.43 5.67 -5.29
C VAL A 44 -4.67 7.09 -4.82
N ILE A 45 -3.61 7.89 -4.69
CA ILE A 45 -3.72 9.32 -4.44
C ILE A 45 -2.77 10.12 -5.34
N LYS A 46 -3.31 11.13 -6.02
CA LYS A 46 -2.52 12.16 -6.70
C LYS A 46 -2.34 13.36 -5.77
N THR A 47 -1.10 13.67 -5.42
CA THR A 47 -0.78 14.83 -4.58
C THR A 47 -0.73 16.12 -5.41
N GLN A 48 -0.66 17.27 -4.72
CA GLN A 48 -0.54 18.59 -5.36
C GLN A 48 0.73 18.75 -6.22
N LYS A 49 1.78 17.95 -5.95
CA LYS A 49 3.04 17.97 -6.73
C LYS A 49 3.01 17.01 -7.93
N GLU A 50 1.82 16.56 -8.32
CA GLU A 50 1.60 15.54 -9.35
C GLU A 50 2.25 14.18 -9.08
N VAL A 51 2.69 13.93 -7.84
CA VAL A 51 3.18 12.61 -7.42
C VAL A 51 1.97 11.70 -7.19
N ILE A 52 1.98 10.52 -7.82
CA ILE A 52 0.94 9.50 -7.67
C ILE A 52 1.44 8.43 -6.71
N HIS A 53 0.85 8.33 -5.52
CA HIS A 53 1.10 7.23 -4.61
C HIS A 53 0.07 6.12 -4.84
N THR A 54 0.55 4.88 -4.93
CA THR A 54 -0.29 3.69 -5.07
C THR A 54 0.09 2.69 -4.00
N MET A 55 -0.90 2.23 -3.24
CA MET A 55 -0.80 1.06 -2.37
C MET A 55 -1.65 -0.07 -2.95
N ILE A 56 -1.10 -1.27 -2.99
CA ILE A 56 -1.79 -2.50 -3.40
C ILE A 56 -1.74 -3.47 -2.23
N ILE A 57 -2.88 -4.08 -1.92
CA ILE A 57 -3.04 -5.06 -0.85
C ILE A 57 -3.66 -6.31 -1.47
N ASP A 58 -2.93 -7.42 -1.43
CA ASP A 58 -3.29 -8.70 -2.03
C ASP A 58 -2.76 -9.84 -1.13
N SER A 59 -3.59 -10.40 -0.27
CA SER A 59 -3.18 -11.46 0.67
C SER A 59 -2.62 -12.72 0.00
N ASP A 60 -3.00 -12.96 -1.24
CA ASP A 60 -2.62 -14.17 -1.97
C ASP A 60 -1.24 -14.03 -2.64
N SER A 61 -0.75 -12.80 -2.81
CA SER A 61 0.56 -12.46 -3.38
C SER A 61 1.71 -12.82 -2.44
N ASP A 62 2.88 -13.13 -3.01
CA ASP A 62 4.15 -13.25 -2.26
C ASP A 62 4.55 -11.93 -1.58
N PHE A 63 4.14 -10.82 -2.19
CA PHE A 63 4.26 -9.48 -1.65
C PHE A 63 2.86 -8.92 -1.34
N PRO A 64 2.32 -9.20 -0.16
CA PRO A 64 0.94 -8.85 0.14
C PRO A 64 0.66 -7.36 0.26
N VAL A 65 1.69 -6.54 0.50
CA VAL A 65 1.57 -5.09 0.49
C VAL A 65 2.63 -4.51 -0.43
N ILE A 66 2.20 -3.70 -1.40
CA ILE A 66 3.11 -2.99 -2.31
C ILE A 66 2.78 -1.52 -2.24
N ILE A 67 3.81 -0.70 -2.09
CA ILE A 67 3.71 0.75 -2.10
C ILE A 67 4.64 1.28 -3.17
N SER A 68 4.11 2.17 -4.01
CA SER A 68 4.88 2.84 -5.04
C SER A 68 4.47 4.30 -5.14
N SER A 69 5.42 5.11 -5.57
CA SER A 69 5.23 6.52 -5.86
C SER A 69 5.79 6.79 -7.25
N GLU A 70 4.96 7.37 -8.10
CA GLU A 70 5.35 7.82 -9.44
C GLU A 70 5.50 9.33 -9.42
N LEU A 71 6.70 9.80 -9.75
CA LEU A 71 7.03 11.23 -9.87
C LEU A 71 6.58 11.78 -11.23
N PRO A 72 6.45 13.12 -11.38
CA PRO A 72 5.97 13.73 -12.63
C PRO A 72 6.87 13.46 -13.84
N ASN A 73 8.15 13.14 -13.60
CA ASN A 73 9.12 12.76 -14.63
C ASN A 73 9.03 11.27 -15.02
N GLY A 74 8.04 10.52 -14.51
CA GLY A 74 7.85 9.09 -14.74
C GLY A 74 8.76 8.19 -13.89
N ALA A 75 9.64 8.75 -13.06
CA ALA A 75 10.46 7.95 -12.16
C ALA A 75 9.60 7.32 -11.07
N LYS A 76 9.87 6.05 -10.76
CA LYS A 76 9.15 5.27 -9.76
C LYS A 76 10.06 4.92 -8.61
N ASN A 77 9.53 5.01 -7.39
CA ASN A 77 10.18 4.53 -6.18
C ASN A 77 9.13 3.83 -5.30
N GLY A 78 9.51 2.75 -4.65
CA GLY A 78 8.58 2.02 -3.81
C GLY A 78 9.23 0.91 -3.01
N ILE A 79 8.37 0.19 -2.31
CA ILE A 79 8.74 -0.95 -1.49
C ILE A 79 7.64 -2.00 -1.58
N LYS A 80 8.05 -3.26 -1.64
CA LYS A 80 7.20 -4.45 -1.56
C LYS A 80 7.50 -5.13 -0.23
N PHE A 81 6.45 -5.44 0.52
CA PHE A 81 6.53 -6.17 1.77
C PHE A 81 6.06 -7.59 1.53
N GLY A 82 6.91 -8.56 1.86
CA GLY A 82 6.69 -9.99 1.68
C GLY A 82 5.84 -10.61 2.80
N LYS A 83 5.80 -11.93 2.87
CA LYS A 83 5.09 -12.63 3.95
C LYS A 83 5.87 -12.64 5.27
N ASN A 84 7.17 -12.41 5.22
CA ASN A 84 8.05 -12.34 6.38
C ASN A 84 8.58 -10.92 6.56
N LYS A 85 8.85 -10.51 7.81
CA LYS A 85 9.29 -9.16 8.15
C LYS A 85 10.56 -8.71 7.41
N ASP A 86 11.48 -9.65 7.18
CA ASP A 86 12.76 -9.36 6.52
C ASP A 86 12.69 -9.46 4.99
N ASP A 87 11.54 -9.84 4.43
CA ASP A 87 11.32 -9.98 2.99
C ASP A 87 10.82 -8.65 2.40
N LEU A 88 11.73 -7.71 2.22
CA LEU A 88 11.46 -6.37 1.72
C LEU A 88 12.21 -6.14 0.41
N LYS A 89 11.52 -5.63 -0.61
CA LYS A 89 12.13 -5.31 -1.91
C LYS A 89 11.84 -3.88 -2.34
N TYR A 90 12.90 -3.12 -2.59
CA TYR A 90 12.82 -1.78 -3.16
C TYR A 90 12.61 -1.85 -4.67
N ILE A 91 11.79 -0.93 -5.20
CA ILE A 91 11.49 -0.78 -6.63
C ILE A 91 11.57 0.67 -7.06
#